data_AF-A0A3M4AVH4-F1
#
_entry.id   AF-A0A3M4AVH4-F1
#
_cell.length_a   1.000
_cell.length_b   1.000
_cell.length_c   1.000
_cell.angle_alpha   90.00
_cell.angle_beta   90.00
_cell.angle_gamma   90.00
#
_symmetry.space_group_name_H-M   'P 1'
#
loop_
_entity.id
_entity.type
_entity.pdbx_description
1 polymer ?
#
loop_
_entity_poly.entity_id
_entity_poly.type
_entity_poly.pdbx_seq_one_letter_code
_entity_poly.pdbx_strand_id
1 'polypeptide(L)'
;MSDIPMIKSTEVFSRLSAFHPSIEVWPDIEFSNDGYAYYWLVAHSDGAIRILSYVRCKGGGCEQRTYDVEGDDLWIPAGTAVG
;
A
#
# COMPACT_ATOMS: atom_id res chain seq x y z
N MET A 1 -3.76 -13.80 9.59
CA MET A 1 -3.32 -12.58 10.32
C MET A 1 -3.33 -11.45 9.32
N SER A 2 -3.76 -10.25 9.70
CA SER A 2 -3.81 -9.10 8.79
C SER A 2 -2.40 -8.55 8.58
N ASP A 3 -2.02 -8.24 7.32
CA ASP A 3 -0.72 -7.63 6.98
C ASP A 3 -0.69 -6.12 7.26
N ILE A 4 -1.78 -5.54 7.78
CA ILE A 4 -1.88 -4.09 8.09
C ILE A 4 -0.74 -3.59 9.00
N PRO A 5 -0.35 -4.26 10.11
CA PRO A 5 0.77 -3.80 10.92
C PRO A 5 2.09 -3.75 10.15
N MET A 6 2.31 -4.71 9.24
CA MET A 6 3.48 -4.75 8.38
C MET A 6 3.45 -3.59 7.38
N ILE A 7 2.31 -3.35 6.73
CA ILE A 7 2.12 -2.20 5.83
C ILE A 7 2.44 -0.88 6.55
N LYS A 8 1.96 -0.71 7.79
CA LYS A 8 2.23 0.50 8.60
C LYS A 8 3.72 0.70 8.95
N SER A 9 4.52 -0.36 8.88
CA SER A 9 5.98 -0.31 9.08
C SER A 9 6.78 -0.06 7.80
N THR A 10 6.11 0.02 6.63
CA THR A 10 6.79 0.26 5.35
C THR A 10 7.19 1.73 5.17
N GLU A 11 8.23 1.96 4.37
CA GLU A 11 8.65 3.33 4.00
C GLU A 11 7.54 4.05 3.22
N VAL A 12 6.82 3.31 2.36
CA VAL A 12 5.68 3.83 1.60
C VAL A 12 4.61 4.40 2.53
N PHE A 13 4.22 3.65 3.57
CA PHE A 13 3.23 4.13 4.53
C PHE A 13 3.75 5.33 5.31
N SER A 14 5.00 5.28 5.80
CA SER A 14 5.62 6.39 6.54
C SER A 14 5.62 7.68 5.73
N ARG A 15 6.12 7.63 4.49
CA ARG A 15 6.14 8.79 3.57
C ARG A 15 4.75 9.34 3.31
N LEU A 16 3.77 8.47 3.04
CA LEU A 16 2.40 8.94 2.77
C LEU A 16 1.73 9.52 4.03
N SER A 17 1.93 8.91 5.20
CA SER A 17 1.36 9.40 6.46
C SER A 17 1.88 10.78 6.87
N ALA A 18 3.12 11.12 6.47
CA ALA A 18 3.71 12.44 6.72
C ALA A 18 2.96 13.58 5.98
N PHE A 19 2.39 13.29 4.81
CA PHE A 19 1.59 14.26 4.03
C PHE A 19 0.08 14.06 4.20
N HIS A 20 -0.34 12.87 4.61
CA HIS A 20 -1.74 12.48 4.78
C HIS A 20 -1.94 11.83 6.16
N PRO A 21 -2.08 12.63 7.25
CA PRO A 21 -2.22 12.10 8.61
C PRO A 21 -3.46 11.21 8.82
N SER A 22 -4.47 11.35 7.94
CA SER A 22 -5.70 10.55 7.92
C SER A 22 -5.60 9.30 7.03
N ILE A 23 -4.38 8.85 6.69
CA ILE A 23 -4.20 7.66 5.86
C ILE A 23 -4.75 6.40 6.53
N GLU A 24 -5.50 5.61 5.76
CA GLU A 24 -6.07 4.33 6.14
C GLU A 24 -5.57 3.21 5.22
N VAL A 25 -5.63 1.98 5.73
CA VAL A 25 -5.28 0.77 4.98
C VAL A 25 -6.55 -0.05 4.81
N TRP A 26 -7.05 -0.15 3.58
CA TRP A 26 -8.27 -0.88 3.27
C TRP A 26 -7.93 -2.17 2.52
N PRO A 27 -8.35 -3.35 3.01
CA PRO A 27 -8.11 -4.60 2.30
C PRO A 27 -8.92 -4.63 1.00
N ASP A 28 -8.27 -5.06 -0.07
CA ASP A 28 -8.94 -5.41 -1.32
C ASP A 28 -9.32 -6.90 -1.27
N ILE A 29 -10.50 -7.17 -0.73
CA ILE A 29 -10.97 -8.55 -0.49
C ILE A 29 -11.41 -9.27 -1.77
N GLU A 30 -11.60 -8.53 -2.86
CA GLU A 30 -12.03 -9.09 -4.15
C GLU A 30 -10.84 -9.61 -4.96
N PHE A 31 -9.63 -9.18 -4.63
CA PHE A 31 -8.43 -9.55 -5.35
C PHE A 31 -7.45 -10.33 -4.47
N SER A 32 -7.21 -11.58 -4.85
CA SER A 32 -6.08 -12.36 -4.36
C SER A 32 -5.49 -13.14 -5.52
N ASN A 33 -4.19 -12.98 -5.75
CA ASN A 33 -3.46 -13.65 -6.81
C ASN A 33 -2.12 -14.14 -6.25
N ASP A 34 -1.71 -15.34 -6.65
CA ASP A 34 -0.42 -15.95 -6.29
C ASP A 34 -0.09 -15.92 -4.78
N GLY A 35 -1.11 -15.95 -3.93
CA GLY A 35 -0.95 -15.92 -2.47
C GLY A 35 -0.59 -14.54 -1.89
N TYR A 36 -0.77 -13.47 -2.66
CA TYR A 36 -0.71 -12.09 -2.17
C TYR A 36 -2.07 -11.64 -1.61
N ALA A 37 -2.01 -10.90 -0.51
CA ALA A 37 -3.11 -10.08 -0.02
C ALA A 37 -2.92 -8.64 -0.49
N TYR A 38 -3.99 -8.01 -0.99
CA TYR A 38 -3.95 -6.69 -1.61
C TYR A 38 -4.63 -5.63 -0.73
N TYR A 39 -4.10 -4.41 -0.76
CA TYR A 39 -4.57 -3.32 0.09
C TYR A 39 -4.46 -1.96 -0.61
N TRP A 40 -5.48 -1.14 -0.40
CA TRP A 40 -5.48 0.28 -0.76
C TRP A 40 -4.96 1.12 0.40
N LEU A 41 -4.03 2.01 0.11
CA LEU A 41 -3.69 3.12 1.00
C LEU A 41 -4.52 4.32 0.58
N VAL A 42 -5.41 4.76 1.46
CA VAL A 42 -6.38 5.81 1.13
C VAL A 42 -6.30 6.96 2.11
N ALA A 43 -6.66 8.16 1.68
CA ALA A 43 -6.84 9.29 2.60
C ALA A 43 -8.11 10.07 2.27
N HIS A 44 -8.70 10.65 3.30
CA HIS A 44 -9.84 11.55 3.18
C HIS A 44 -9.36 12.99 3.00
N SER A 45 -9.76 13.63 1.90
CA SER A 45 -9.51 15.05 1.61
C SER A 45 -10.77 15.66 1.03
N ASP A 46 -11.27 16.74 1.63
CA ASP A 46 -12.38 17.55 1.11
C ASP A 46 -13.66 16.74 0.80
N GLY A 47 -13.99 15.77 1.65
CA GLY A 47 -15.16 14.91 1.48
C GLY A 47 -15.01 13.81 0.42
N ALA A 48 -13.83 13.67 -0.20
CA ALA A 48 -13.51 12.61 -1.14
C ALA A 48 -12.50 11.62 -0.55
N ILE A 49 -12.60 10.36 -0.98
CA ILE A 49 -11.59 9.33 -0.75
C ILE A 49 -10.60 9.37 -1.90
N ARG A 50 -9.32 9.50 -1.60
CA ARG A 50 -8.24 9.40 -2.58
C ARG A 50 -7.43 8.14 -2.33
N ILE A 51 -7.23 7.36 -3.39
CA ILE A 51 -6.28 6.23 -3.38
C ILE A 51 -4.89 6.84 -3.57
N LEU A 52 -4.04 6.67 -2.56
CA LEU A 52 -2.67 7.17 -2.55
C LEU A 52 -1.68 6.13 -3.07
N SER A 53 -1.93 4.86 -2.80
CA SER A 53 -1.09 3.76 -3.24
C SER A 53 -1.87 2.44 -3.20
N TYR A 54 -1.41 1.47 -3.98
CA TYR A 54 -1.88 0.10 -3.91
C TYR A 54 -0.71 -0.80 -3.56
N VAL A 55 -0.89 -1.65 -2.55
CA VAL A 55 0.17 -2.52 -2.03
C VAL A 55 -0.31 -3.96 -1.98
N ARG A 56 0.62 -4.89 -2.17
CA ARG A 56 0.39 -6.32 -2.01
C ARG A 56 1.41 -6.91 -1.05
N CYS A 57 1.00 -7.85 -0.22
CA CYS A 57 1.86 -8.46 0.80
C CYS A 57 1.85 -9.98 0.70
N LYS A 58 3.03 -10.59 0.85
CA LYS A 58 3.23 -12.05 0.88
C LYS A 58 4.52 -12.36 1.64
N GLY A 59 4.49 -13.38 2.50
CA GLY A 59 5.71 -13.96 3.08
C GLY A 59 6.57 -12.97 3.89
N GLY A 60 5.96 -12.05 4.65
CA GLY A 60 6.67 -11.11 5.50
C GLY A 60 7.22 -9.86 4.81
N GLY A 61 6.82 -9.61 3.56
CA GLY A 61 7.13 -8.39 2.83
C GLY A 61 5.93 -7.83 2.07
N CYS A 62 6.00 -6.53 1.77
CA CYS A 62 5.01 -5.84 0.94
C CYS A 62 5.69 -5.14 -0.24
N GLU A 63 4.95 -5.03 -1.33
CA GLU A 63 5.34 -4.36 -2.56
C GLU A 63 4.30 -3.27 -2.87
N GLN A 64 4.77 -2.13 -3.38
CA GLN A 64 3.92 -1.07 -3.91
C GLN A 64 3.78 -1.24 -5.43
N ARG A 65 2.57 -1.03 -5.94
CA ARG A 65 2.31 -0.89 -7.36
C ARG A 65 2.84 0.45 -7.87
N THR A 66 3.58 0.37 -8.95
CA THR A 66 3.98 1.48 -9.82
C THR A 66 3.71 1.06 -11.26
N TYR A 67 4.05 1.94 -12.21
CA TYR A 67 3.88 1.67 -13.63
C TYR A 67 5.21 1.90 -14.35
N ASP A 68 5.45 1.13 -15.41
CA ASP A 68 6.53 1.42 -16.33
C ASP A 68 6.14 2.54 -17.32
N VAL A 69 6.98 2.76 -18.33
CA VAL A 69 6.76 3.79 -19.36
C VAL A 69 5.60 3.47 -20.30
N GLU A 70 5.19 2.20 -20.39
CA GLU A 70 4.07 1.72 -21.22
C GLU A 70 2.75 1.72 -20.43
N GLY A 71 2.82 1.87 -19.11
CA GLY A 71 1.68 1.89 -18.20
C GLY A 71 1.37 0.53 -17.59
N ASP A 72 2.26 -0.45 -17.76
CA ASP A 72 2.10 -1.79 -17.21
C ASP A 72 2.47 -1.84 -15.73
N ASP A 73 1.82 -2.75 -15.01
CA ASP A 73 2.01 -2.92 -13.57
C ASP A 73 3.40 -3.41 -13.24
N LEU A 74 4.12 -2.59 -12.47
CA LEU A 74 5.35 -2.95 -11.81
C LEU A 74 5.15 -3.00 -10.30
N TRP A 75 5.72 -4.01 -9.66
CA TRP A 75 5.69 -4.17 -8.22
C TRP A 75 7.10 -4.01 -7.66
N ILE A 76 7.28 -3.02 -6.82
CA ILE A 76 8.57 -2.71 -6.20
C ILE A 76 8.48 -2.87 -4.68
N PRO A 77 9.58 -3.23 -3.98
CA PRO A 77 9.56 -3.34 -2.53
C PRO A 77 9.03 -2.06 -1.87
N ALA A 78 8.11 -2.18 -0.92
CA ALA A 78 7.54 -1.04 -0.19
C ALA A 78 8.53 -0.42 0.83
N GLY A 79 9.74 -0.97 0.92
CA GLY A 79 10.78 -0.56 1.87
C GLY A 79 10.44 -0.92 3.32
N THR A 80 11.46 -0.93 4.17
CA THR A 80 11.29 -0.95 5.63
C THR A 80 11.52 0.48 6.11
N ALA A 81 10.58 1.05 6.87
CA ALA A 81 10.83 2.34 7.48
C ALA A 81 12.01 2.21 8.45
N VAL A 82 13.10 2.92 8.18
CA VAL A 82 14.18 3.12 9.16
C VAL A 82 13.64 4.04 10.25
N GLY A 83 13.62 3.53 11.48
CA GLY A 83 13.19 4.26 12.67
C GLY A 83 14.14 5.37 13.10
#